data_AF-A0A6S7FX20-F1
#
_entry.id   AF-A0A6S7FX20-F1
#
_cell.length_a   1.000
_cell.length_b   1.000
_cell.length_c   1.000
_cell.angle_alpha   90.00
_cell.angle_beta   90.00
_cell.angle_gamma   90.00
#
_symmetry.space_group_name_H-M   'P 1'
#
loop_
_entity.id
_entity.type
_entity.pdbx_description
1 polymer ?
#
loop_
_entity_poly.entity_id
_entity_poly.type
_entity_poly.pdbx_seq_one_letter_code
_entity_poly.pdbx_strand_id
1 'polypeptide(L)'
;MASFKGKEGTSCEEATALQETETLVNNGQNHAKAPVKMDGAKSSKYESLCKIIAVIIVVVAFVSHLLRGAHEGSGSCTHLLTKGRWREGLGKEIWQPFGCMMHQYHMKEIRTCLQNRPLAFVGDSRLRDVYNLLLHELAGTDEEANKKAHRNLSYTGENNVSINFFWMPEVNASMEYLFKHWLKHSVGRPSFIVAGASLWTIKNRDNALQEYK
;
A
#
# COMPACT_ATOMS: atom_id res chain seq x y z
N MET A 1 -15.47 18.33 46.60
CA MET A 1 -16.50 17.29 46.85
C MET A 1 -16.57 16.44 45.58
N ALA A 2 -16.24 15.15 45.49
CA ALA A 2 -15.65 14.09 46.33
C ALA A 2 -14.87 13.18 45.32
N SER A 3 -13.57 12.90 45.48
CA SER A 3 -12.96 11.72 46.11
C SER A 3 -13.57 10.34 45.78
N PHE A 4 -12.82 9.48 45.08
CA PHE A 4 -12.61 8.06 45.40
C PHE A 4 -11.28 7.55 44.80
N LYS A 5 -10.66 6.57 45.47
CA LYS A 5 -9.22 6.19 45.45
C LYS A 5 -9.08 4.67 45.26
N GLY A 6 -8.02 4.20 44.56
CA GLY A 6 -7.39 2.85 44.65
C GLY A 6 -8.03 1.74 43.80
N LYS A 7 -7.35 0.73 43.23
CA LYS A 7 -6.01 0.13 43.45
C LYS A 7 -5.56 -0.72 42.22
N GLU A 8 -4.28 -1.10 42.25
CA GLU A 8 -3.39 -1.74 41.25
C GLU A 8 -3.71 -3.19 40.80
N GLY A 9 -3.07 -3.63 39.69
CA GLY A 9 -2.99 -5.04 39.29
C GLY A 9 -2.34 -5.32 37.91
N THR A 10 -1.00 -5.27 37.86
CA THR A 10 -0.02 -6.04 37.06
C THR A 10 -0.15 -6.31 35.54
N SER A 11 0.97 -5.98 34.87
CA SER A 11 1.39 -6.10 33.48
C SER A 11 1.72 -7.54 33.04
N CYS A 12 1.44 -7.90 31.78
CA CYS A 12 1.93 -9.13 31.13
C CYS A 12 3.26 -8.89 30.42
N GLU A 13 4.18 -9.81 30.74
CA GLU A 13 5.48 -10.21 30.18
C GLU A 13 6.03 -9.52 28.92
N GLU A 14 7.23 -8.97 29.10
CA GLU A 14 8.23 -8.76 28.08
C GLU A 14 9.41 -9.75 28.27
N ALA A 15 10.09 -9.99 27.16
CA ALA A 15 11.15 -10.96 26.96
C ALA A 15 12.46 -10.64 27.70
N THR A 16 13.33 -11.66 27.65
CA THR A 16 14.79 -11.59 27.48
C THR A 16 15.60 -12.13 28.66
N ALA A 17 16.32 -13.19 28.33
CA ALA A 17 17.27 -13.91 29.14
C ALA A 17 18.55 -13.10 29.39
N LEU A 18 19.09 -13.24 30.59
CA LEU A 18 20.53 -13.23 30.90
C LEU A 18 20.68 -13.92 32.27
N GLN A 19 21.54 -14.93 32.38
CA GLN A 19 22.66 -14.90 33.32
C GLN A 19 23.50 -16.19 33.20
N GLU A 20 24.78 -16.02 32.88
CA GLU A 20 25.84 -16.94 33.27
C GLU A 20 25.92 -17.03 34.80
N THR A 21 26.16 -18.22 35.35
CA THR A 21 27.06 -18.38 36.50
C THR A 21 27.55 -19.84 36.56
N GLU A 22 28.86 -20.03 36.36
CA GLU A 22 29.57 -21.21 36.85
C GLU A 22 29.66 -21.15 38.38
N THR A 23 29.46 -22.27 39.08
CA THR A 23 30.45 -22.84 40.04
C THR A 23 29.93 -24.13 40.70
N LEU A 24 30.56 -25.23 40.28
CA LEU A 24 31.00 -26.44 41.00
C LEU A 24 30.40 -26.78 42.39
N VAL A 25 29.93 -28.03 42.57
CA VAL A 25 30.59 -29.08 43.39
C VAL A 25 29.81 -30.41 43.33
N ASN A 26 30.55 -31.46 42.96
CA ASN A 26 30.38 -32.92 43.14
C ASN A 26 29.05 -33.53 43.58
N ASN A 27 28.55 -34.47 42.78
CA ASN A 27 28.29 -35.81 43.31
C ASN A 27 28.56 -36.88 42.24
N GLY A 28 29.41 -37.85 42.57
CA GLY A 28 29.79 -38.94 41.68
C GLY A 28 28.70 -39.99 41.60
N GLN A 29 28.31 -40.35 40.37
CA GLN A 29 27.72 -41.65 40.08
C GLN A 29 28.29 -42.16 38.76
N ASN A 30 29.10 -43.21 38.88
CA ASN A 30 29.62 -44.02 37.81
C ASN A 30 28.45 -44.72 37.09
N HIS A 31 28.08 -44.22 35.93
CA HIS A 31 27.44 -45.03 34.90
C HIS A 31 28.30 -44.92 33.64
N ALA A 32 29.02 -46.01 33.34
CA ALA A 32 29.75 -46.16 32.10
C ALA A 32 28.77 -46.04 30.92
N LYS A 33 28.71 -44.85 30.32
CA LYS A 33 27.97 -44.62 29.08
C LYS A 33 28.81 -45.25 27.97
N ALA A 34 28.38 -46.41 27.47
CA ALA A 34 28.97 -47.01 26.28
C ALA A 34 29.03 -45.94 25.16
N PRO A 35 30.15 -45.78 24.46
CA PRO A 35 30.24 -44.80 23.40
C PRO A 35 29.26 -45.21 22.29
N VAL A 36 28.24 -44.39 22.06
CA VAL A 36 27.44 -44.47 20.83
C VAL A 36 28.40 -44.15 19.69
N LYS A 37 28.87 -45.20 19.02
CA LYS A 37 29.71 -45.12 17.84
C LYS A 37 28.84 -44.53 16.72
N MET A 38 28.82 -43.20 16.62
CA MET A 38 28.28 -42.57 15.43
C MET A 38 29.28 -42.81 14.31
N ASP A 39 28.92 -43.73 13.41
CA ASP A 39 29.67 -44.01 12.18
C ASP A 39 29.86 -42.70 11.40
N GLY A 40 31.04 -42.07 11.52
CA GLY A 40 31.36 -40.78 10.87
C GLY A 40 31.13 -40.77 9.35
N ALA A 41 31.12 -41.95 8.72
CA ALA A 41 30.80 -42.13 7.31
C ALA A 41 29.31 -41.89 6.96
N LYS A 42 28.37 -42.10 7.89
CA LYS A 42 26.94 -41.81 7.67
C LYS A 42 26.67 -40.31 7.79
N SER A 43 27.23 -39.65 8.81
CA SER A 43 27.12 -38.21 9.02
C SER A 43 27.61 -37.40 7.81
N SER A 44 28.77 -37.76 7.26
CA SER A 44 29.36 -37.13 6.07
C SER A 44 28.51 -37.28 4.79
N LYS A 45 27.81 -38.41 4.62
CA LYS A 45 26.92 -38.65 3.48
C LYS A 45 25.65 -37.80 3.56
N TYR A 46 25.06 -37.67 4.74
CA TYR A 46 23.89 -36.80 4.93
C TYR A 46 24.24 -35.32 4.77
N GLU A 47 25.41 -34.90 5.24
CA GLU A 47 25.92 -33.54 5.04
C GLU A 47 26.09 -33.21 3.55
N SER A 48 26.72 -34.12 2.79
CA SER A 48 26.93 -33.96 1.35
C SER A 48 25.60 -33.93 0.58
N LEU A 49 24.64 -34.77 0.96
CA LEU A 49 23.31 -34.79 0.37
C LEU A 49 22.54 -33.49 0.61
N CYS A 50 22.57 -32.95 1.83
CA CYS A 50 21.94 -31.68 2.17
C CYS A 50 22.53 -30.51 1.36
N LYS A 51 23.85 -30.48 1.17
CA LYS A 51 24.51 -29.47 0.33
C LYS A 51 24.06 -29.54 -1.12
N ILE A 52 23.96 -30.74 -1.68
CA ILE A 52 23.48 -30.96 -3.05
C ILE A 52 22.02 -30.51 -3.19
N ILE A 53 21.15 -30.90 -2.26
CA ILE A 53 19.74 -30.48 -2.28
C ILE A 53 19.61 -28.96 -2.17
N ALA A 54 20.37 -28.32 -1.27
CA ALA A 54 20.37 -26.87 -1.12
C ALA A 54 20.80 -26.17 -2.42
N VAL A 55 21.86 -26.65 -3.08
CA VAL A 55 22.31 -26.13 -4.38
C VAL A 55 21.22 -26.31 -5.44
N ILE A 56 20.58 -27.48 -5.49
CA ILE A 56 19.48 -27.72 -6.45
C ILE A 56 18.33 -26.74 -6.21
N ILE A 57 17.91 -26.53 -4.96
CA ILE A 57 16.83 -25.59 -4.64
C ILE A 57 17.18 -24.17 -5.10
N VAL A 58 18.41 -23.71 -4.84
CA VAL A 58 18.87 -22.38 -5.24
C VAL A 58 18.93 -22.27 -6.76
N VAL A 59 19.45 -23.28 -7.46
CA VAL A 59 19.52 -23.30 -8.93
C VAL A 59 18.11 -23.31 -9.53
N VAL A 60 17.19 -24.11 -9.01
CA VAL A 60 15.79 -24.13 -9.46
C VAL A 60 15.13 -22.77 -9.22
N ALA A 61 15.31 -22.17 -8.04
CA ALA A 61 14.77 -20.85 -7.74
C ALA A 61 15.34 -19.78 -8.69
N PHE A 62 16.66 -19.80 -8.94
CA PHE A 62 17.33 -18.87 -9.84
C PHE A 62 16.85 -19.03 -11.29
N VAL A 63 16.85 -20.25 -11.82
CA VAL A 63 16.36 -20.55 -13.17
C VAL A 63 14.88 -20.17 -13.30
N SER A 64 14.06 -20.46 -12.28
CA SER A 64 12.65 -20.05 -12.29
C SER A 64 12.48 -18.53 -12.36
N HIS A 65 13.33 -17.77 -11.66
CA HIS A 65 13.28 -16.31 -11.66
C HIS A 65 13.74 -15.73 -13.00
N LEU A 66 14.76 -16.33 -13.63
CA LEU A 66 15.22 -15.95 -14.97
C LEU A 66 14.17 -16.25 -16.04
N LEU A 67 13.54 -17.43 -15.99
CA LEU A 67 12.48 -17.82 -16.93
C LEU A 67 11.24 -16.92 -16.79
N ARG A 68 10.84 -16.58 -15.55
CA ARG A 68 9.76 -15.61 -15.31
C ARG A 68 10.12 -14.24 -15.85
N GLY A 69 11.33 -13.74 -15.59
CA GLY A 69 11.80 -12.46 -16.12
C GLY A 69 11.84 -12.42 -17.66
N ALA A 70 12.22 -13.52 -18.31
CA ALA A 70 12.26 -13.62 -19.76
C ALA A 70 10.87 -13.75 -20.41
N HIS A 71 9.94 -14.47 -19.77
CA HIS A 71 8.58 -14.69 -20.29
C HIS A 71 7.64 -13.51 -19.99
N GLU A 72 7.78 -12.86 -18.83
CA GLU A 72 6.88 -11.77 -18.42
C GLU A 72 7.20 -10.45 -19.17
N GLY A 73 8.37 -10.35 -19.83
CA GLY A 73 8.77 -9.19 -20.62
C GLY A 73 8.79 -7.89 -19.78
N SER A 74 9.15 -6.76 -20.37
CA SER A 74 9.04 -5.44 -19.71
C SER A 74 7.59 -4.99 -19.46
N GLY A 75 6.61 -5.90 -19.57
CA GLY A 75 5.18 -5.69 -19.36
C GLY A 75 4.77 -5.61 -17.88
N SER A 76 5.62 -5.01 -17.04
CA SER A 76 5.41 -4.83 -15.59
C SER A 76 4.01 -4.26 -15.27
N CYS A 77 3.43 -3.46 -16.16
CA CYS A 77 2.11 -2.87 -15.99
C CYS A 77 0.96 -3.88 -15.81
N THR A 78 0.93 -5.01 -16.53
CA THR A 78 -0.22 -5.92 -16.43
C THR A 78 -0.27 -6.54 -15.04
N HIS A 79 0.85 -7.03 -14.52
CA HIS A 79 0.89 -7.61 -13.18
C HIS A 79 0.64 -6.57 -12.09
N LEU A 80 1.18 -5.35 -12.24
CA LEU A 80 0.97 -4.25 -11.30
C LEU A 80 -0.47 -3.74 -11.25
N LEU A 81 -1.20 -3.78 -12.37
CA LEU A 81 -2.55 -3.21 -12.47
C LEU A 81 -3.68 -4.25 -12.42
N THR A 82 -3.40 -5.54 -12.57
CA THR A 82 -4.45 -6.59 -12.61
C THR A 82 -4.47 -7.54 -11.41
N LYS A 83 -3.33 -7.79 -10.74
CA LYS A 83 -3.26 -8.79 -9.67
C LYS A 83 -2.55 -8.25 -8.43
N GLY A 84 -3.12 -8.57 -7.28
CA GLY A 84 -2.56 -8.21 -5.99
C GLY A 84 -3.25 -8.95 -4.86
N ARG A 85 -2.92 -8.54 -3.63
CA ARG A 85 -3.55 -9.05 -2.42
C ARG A 85 -3.78 -7.90 -1.44
N TRP A 86 -4.82 -8.03 -0.64
CA TRP A 86 -4.97 -7.22 0.57
C TRP A 86 -3.96 -7.71 1.61
N ARG A 87 -3.29 -6.76 2.26
CA ARG A 87 -2.40 -7.04 3.39
C ARG A 87 -2.83 -6.16 4.54
N GLU A 88 -2.76 -6.70 5.75
CA GLU A 88 -2.78 -5.88 6.95
C GLU A 88 -1.46 -5.11 7.04
N GLY A 89 -1.57 -3.79 7.22
CA GLY A 89 -0.43 -2.91 7.45
C GLY A 89 -0.85 -1.71 8.27
N LEU A 90 -0.11 -1.40 9.35
CA LEU A 90 -0.35 -0.22 10.21
C LEU A 90 -1.83 -0.05 10.62
N GLY A 91 -2.52 -1.15 10.91
CA GLY A 91 -3.93 -1.15 11.35
C GLY A 91 -4.97 -0.88 10.24
N LYS A 92 -4.59 -0.96 8.96
CA LYS A 92 -5.50 -0.83 7.81
C LYS A 92 -5.24 -1.91 6.76
N GLU A 93 -6.26 -2.25 5.98
CA GLU A 93 -6.11 -3.09 4.79
C GLU A 93 -5.55 -2.27 3.63
N ILE A 94 -4.40 -2.69 3.11
CA ILE A 94 -3.73 -2.01 2.00
C ILE A 94 -3.68 -2.96 0.80
N TRP A 95 -4.15 -2.50 -0.35
CA TRP A 95 -4.02 -3.22 -1.60
C TRP A 95 -2.56 -3.22 -2.05
N GLN A 96 -2.00 -4.42 -2.24
CA GLN A 96 -0.61 -4.61 -2.67
C GLN A 96 -0.56 -5.39 -3.98
N PRO A 97 -0.21 -4.77 -5.13
CA PRO A 97 0.06 -5.49 -6.36
C PRO A 97 1.21 -6.49 -6.20
N PHE A 98 1.19 -7.55 -7.01
CA PHE A 98 2.31 -8.49 -7.06
C PHE A 98 3.49 -7.90 -7.83
N GLY A 99 4.71 -8.25 -7.41
CA GLY A 99 5.94 -7.85 -8.09
C GLY A 99 6.52 -6.48 -7.71
N CYS A 100 5.79 -5.66 -6.95
CA CYS A 100 6.31 -4.40 -6.40
C CYS A 100 5.67 -4.12 -5.04
N MET A 101 6.25 -3.23 -4.24
CA MET A 101 5.65 -2.68 -3.02
C MET A 101 5.06 -1.29 -3.32
N MET A 102 3.84 -1.00 -2.85
CA MET A 102 3.24 0.33 -3.05
C MET A 102 3.93 1.34 -2.14
N HIS A 103 4.39 2.45 -2.72
CA HIS A 103 4.94 3.55 -1.95
C HIS A 103 3.83 4.31 -1.23
N GLN A 104 4.02 4.57 0.06
CA GLN A 104 3.15 5.45 0.82
C GLN A 104 3.69 6.87 0.70
N TYR A 105 2.98 7.70 -0.05
CA TYR A 105 3.38 9.08 -0.24
C TYR A 105 3.06 9.91 1.00
N HIS A 106 4.04 10.66 1.48
CA HIS A 106 3.85 11.64 2.54
C HIS A 106 3.66 13.05 1.99
N MET A 107 3.02 13.92 2.76
CA MET A 107 2.76 15.33 2.42
C MET A 107 3.90 16.05 1.67
N LYS A 108 5.16 15.95 2.17
CA LYS A 108 6.33 16.60 1.55
C LYS A 108 6.63 16.07 0.14
N GLU A 109 6.47 14.77 -0.06
CA GLU A 109 6.70 14.12 -1.36
C GLU A 109 5.61 14.52 -2.35
N ILE A 110 4.35 14.53 -1.90
CA ILE A 110 3.22 14.97 -2.74
C ILE A 110 3.40 16.44 -3.15
N ARG A 111 3.77 17.33 -2.21
CA ARG A 111 4.04 18.75 -2.51
C ARG A 111 5.16 18.93 -3.52
N THR A 112 6.27 18.20 -3.34
CA THR A 112 7.41 18.24 -4.28
C THR A 112 7.00 17.73 -5.65
N CYS A 113 6.20 16.65 -5.71
CA CYS A 113 5.72 16.08 -6.95
C CYS A 113 4.77 17.03 -7.71
N LEU A 114 3.87 17.70 -6.99
CA LEU A 114 2.84 18.59 -7.58
C LEU A 114 3.30 20.04 -7.75
N GLN A 115 4.50 20.40 -7.30
CA GLN A 115 5.04 21.75 -7.42
C GLN A 115 5.07 22.19 -8.88
N ASN A 116 4.42 23.32 -9.18
CA ASN A 116 4.28 23.88 -10.53
C ASN A 116 3.60 22.92 -11.55
N ARG A 117 2.88 21.89 -11.08
CA ARG A 117 2.21 20.90 -11.93
C ARG A 117 0.72 20.86 -11.56
N PRO A 118 -0.11 21.72 -12.17
CA PRO A 118 -1.52 21.78 -11.82
C PRO A 118 -2.22 20.44 -12.05
N LEU A 119 -2.95 19.96 -11.05
CA LEU A 119 -3.72 18.71 -11.10
C LEU A 119 -5.20 19.05 -11.25
N ALA A 120 -5.90 18.34 -12.15
CA ALA A 120 -7.33 18.49 -12.33
C ALA A 120 -8.08 17.18 -12.07
N PHE A 121 -9.04 17.21 -11.16
CA PHE A 121 -10.07 16.18 -11.01
C PHE A 121 -11.31 16.60 -11.80
N VAL A 122 -11.87 15.70 -12.61
CA VAL A 122 -13.06 15.98 -13.43
C VAL A 122 -14.07 14.86 -13.21
N GLY A 123 -15.21 15.16 -12.60
CA GLY A 123 -16.19 14.11 -12.34
C GLY A 123 -17.32 14.45 -11.40
N ASP A 124 -17.88 13.39 -10.79
CA ASP A 124 -18.95 13.43 -9.80
C ASP A 124 -18.42 13.42 -8.35
N SER A 125 -19.30 13.11 -7.40
CA SER A 125 -18.98 13.08 -5.97
C SER A 125 -17.83 12.13 -5.61
N ARG A 126 -17.63 11.02 -6.35
CA ARG A 126 -16.52 10.10 -6.08
C ARG A 126 -15.17 10.74 -6.34
N LEU A 127 -15.06 11.48 -7.45
CA LEU A 127 -13.83 12.20 -7.77
C LEU A 127 -13.62 13.37 -6.82
N ARG A 128 -14.71 13.99 -6.33
CA ARG A 128 -14.66 14.99 -5.25
C ARG A 128 -14.13 14.40 -3.95
N ASP A 129 -14.52 13.17 -3.61
CA ASP A 129 -14.03 12.50 -2.40
C ASP A 129 -12.53 12.19 -2.50
N VAL A 130 -12.05 11.73 -3.68
CA VAL A 130 -10.62 11.54 -3.93
C VAL A 130 -9.86 12.88 -3.84
N TYR A 131 -10.41 13.96 -4.40
CA TYR A 131 -9.88 15.32 -4.25
C TYR A 131 -9.76 15.72 -2.78
N ASN A 132 -10.81 15.52 -1.98
CA ASN A 132 -10.80 15.85 -0.56
C ASN A 132 -9.79 15.00 0.23
N LEU A 133 -9.65 13.70 -0.07
CA LEU A 133 -8.65 12.83 0.54
C LEU A 133 -7.23 13.31 0.25
N LEU A 134 -6.96 13.74 -0.98
CA LEU A 134 -5.66 14.30 -1.34
C LEU A 134 -5.39 15.62 -0.61
N LEU A 135 -6.39 16.49 -0.48
CA LEU A 135 -6.24 17.74 0.28
C LEU A 135 -6.04 17.49 1.77
N HIS A 136 -6.75 16.52 2.34
CA HIS A 136 -6.55 16.09 3.72
C HIS A 136 -5.09 15.65 3.94
N GLU A 137 -4.52 14.84 3.04
CA GLU A 137 -3.11 14.41 3.13
C GLU A 137 -2.12 15.57 2.91
N LEU A 138 -2.47 16.55 2.08
CA LEU A 138 -1.60 17.67 1.72
C LEU A 138 -1.59 18.84 2.73
N ALA A 139 -2.73 19.10 3.35
CA ALA A 139 -2.98 20.32 4.12
C ALA A 139 -3.71 20.08 5.45
N GLY A 140 -4.13 18.84 5.75
CA GLY A 140 -4.93 18.55 6.94
C GLY A 140 -6.32 19.20 6.92
N THR A 141 -6.78 19.65 5.75
CA THR A 141 -8.04 20.39 5.59
C THR A 141 -9.21 19.42 5.40
N ASP A 142 -10.08 19.33 6.40
CA ASP A 142 -11.40 18.68 6.32
C ASP A 142 -12.50 19.73 6.13
N GLU A 143 -12.56 20.35 4.95
CA GLU A 143 -13.63 21.31 4.67
C GLU A 143 -14.96 20.60 4.42
N GLU A 144 -15.80 20.52 5.45
CA GLU A 144 -17.11 19.88 5.41
C GLU A 144 -18.04 20.52 4.36
N ALA A 145 -17.86 21.81 4.07
CA ALA A 145 -18.53 22.53 2.99
C ALA A 145 -18.22 21.96 1.60
N ASN A 146 -17.01 21.43 1.38
CA ASN A 146 -16.60 20.84 0.10
C ASN A 146 -17.17 19.43 -0.10
N LYS A 147 -17.51 18.72 0.99
CA LYS A 147 -18.03 17.35 0.93
C LYS A 147 -19.41 17.25 0.25
N LYS A 148 -20.20 18.34 0.20
CA LYS A 148 -21.53 18.40 -0.44
C LYS A 148 -21.59 19.33 -1.66
N ALA A 149 -20.47 19.87 -2.12
CA ALA A 149 -20.46 20.92 -3.14
C ALA A 149 -20.67 20.40 -4.58
N HIS A 150 -21.83 20.67 -5.19
CA HIS A 150 -22.08 20.45 -6.63
C HIS A 150 -21.58 21.62 -7.49
N ARG A 151 -20.32 22.01 -7.28
CA ARG A 151 -19.67 23.12 -7.99
C ARG A 151 -18.18 22.82 -8.16
N ASN A 152 -17.53 23.59 -9.02
CA ASN A 152 -16.08 23.54 -9.13
C ASN A 152 -15.43 24.00 -7.83
N LEU A 153 -14.31 23.36 -7.49
CA LEU A 153 -13.48 23.70 -6.33
C LEU A 153 -12.05 23.93 -6.81
N SER A 154 -11.31 24.75 -6.08
CA SER A 154 -9.91 25.03 -6.37
C SER A 154 -9.14 25.15 -5.07
N TYR A 155 -7.96 24.54 -5.04
CA TYR A 155 -7.00 24.65 -3.97
C TYR A 155 -5.68 25.17 -4.53
N THR A 156 -5.14 26.19 -3.86
CA THR A 156 -3.80 26.71 -4.09
C THR A 156 -3.05 26.64 -2.77
N GLY A 157 -2.01 25.83 -2.73
CA GLY A 157 -1.19 25.60 -1.55
C GLY A 157 0.19 26.25 -1.64
N GLU A 158 1.03 25.91 -0.67
CA GLU A 158 2.45 26.24 -0.67
C GLU A 158 3.17 25.66 -1.90
N ASN A 159 4.35 26.20 -2.22
CA ASN A 159 5.19 25.74 -3.33
C ASN A 159 4.50 25.73 -4.70
N ASN A 160 3.53 26.61 -4.92
CA ASN A 160 2.76 26.71 -6.16
C ASN A 160 2.10 25.38 -6.56
N VAL A 161 1.58 24.64 -5.56
CA VAL A 161 0.72 23.48 -5.78
C VAL A 161 -0.68 23.99 -6.08
N SER A 162 -1.23 23.58 -7.23
CA SER A 162 -2.60 23.91 -7.64
C SER A 162 -3.37 22.64 -7.97
N ILE A 163 -4.53 22.46 -7.32
CA ILE A 163 -5.39 21.30 -7.50
C ILE A 163 -6.81 21.82 -7.73
N ASN A 164 -7.40 21.47 -8.86
CA ASN A 164 -8.74 21.91 -9.24
C ASN A 164 -9.67 20.71 -9.36
N PHE A 165 -10.92 20.87 -8.91
CA PHE A 165 -11.99 19.92 -9.13
C PHE A 165 -13.07 20.57 -10.00
N PHE A 166 -13.41 19.89 -11.09
CA PHE A 166 -14.47 20.30 -12.02
C PHE A 166 -15.66 19.37 -11.86
N TRP A 167 -16.80 19.93 -11.45
CA TRP A 167 -18.05 19.19 -11.31
C TRP A 167 -18.65 18.91 -12.69
N MET A 168 -18.30 17.75 -13.24
CA MET A 168 -18.73 17.24 -14.54
C MET A 168 -19.23 15.80 -14.36
N PRO A 169 -20.40 15.61 -13.74
CA PRO A 169 -20.86 14.28 -13.32
C PRO A 169 -21.24 13.37 -14.49
N GLU A 170 -21.41 13.93 -15.68
CA GLU A 170 -21.84 13.23 -16.89
C GLU A 170 -20.91 13.55 -18.07
N VAL A 171 -20.73 12.57 -18.94
CA VAL A 171 -19.98 12.75 -20.19
C VAL A 171 -20.88 13.44 -21.20
N ASN A 172 -20.82 14.77 -21.24
CA ASN A 172 -21.62 15.62 -22.12
C ASN A 172 -20.78 16.72 -22.80
N ALA A 173 -21.44 17.59 -23.56
CA ALA A 173 -20.80 18.68 -24.28
C ALA A 173 -19.99 19.63 -23.38
N SER A 174 -20.36 19.80 -22.11
CA SER A 174 -19.62 20.63 -21.15
C SER A 174 -18.27 20.01 -20.80
N MET A 175 -18.23 18.69 -20.56
CA MET A 175 -16.98 17.97 -20.31
C MET A 175 -16.09 17.94 -21.56
N GLU A 176 -16.69 17.73 -22.73
CA GLU A 176 -15.99 17.80 -24.02
C GLU A 176 -15.38 19.19 -24.26
N TYR A 177 -16.15 20.26 -24.01
CA TYR A 177 -15.68 21.63 -24.14
C TYR A 177 -14.50 21.91 -23.22
N LEU A 178 -14.55 21.44 -21.96
CA LEU A 178 -13.45 21.59 -21.00
C LEU A 178 -12.15 20.99 -21.53
N PHE A 179 -12.21 19.74 -22.02
CA PHE A 179 -11.02 19.08 -22.57
C PHE A 179 -10.54 19.75 -23.88
N LYS A 180 -11.46 20.11 -24.79
CA LYS A 180 -11.11 20.84 -26.01
C LYS A 180 -10.46 22.19 -25.71
N HIS A 181 -10.91 22.89 -24.67
CA HIS A 181 -10.31 24.12 -24.21
C HIS A 181 -8.86 23.90 -23.77
N TRP A 182 -8.59 22.88 -22.96
CA TRP A 182 -7.23 22.51 -22.55
C TRP A 182 -6.33 22.00 -23.68
N LEU A 183 -6.91 21.43 -24.74
CA LEU A 183 -6.15 21.06 -25.94
C LEU A 183 -5.71 22.30 -26.75
N LYS A 184 -6.55 23.34 -26.79
CA LYS A 184 -6.30 24.55 -27.59
C LYS A 184 -5.49 25.63 -26.86
N HIS A 185 -5.63 25.72 -25.54
CA HIS A 185 -5.01 26.78 -24.73
C HIS A 185 -4.02 26.18 -23.73
N SER A 186 -2.83 26.78 -23.63
CA SER A 186 -1.81 26.39 -22.66
C SER A 186 -2.06 26.98 -21.27
N VAL A 187 -2.69 28.16 -21.20
CA VAL A 187 -3.03 28.83 -19.94
C VAL A 187 -4.17 28.07 -19.25
N GLY A 188 -3.99 27.76 -17.97
CA GLY A 188 -4.97 27.00 -17.19
C GLY A 188 -5.05 25.50 -17.53
N ARG A 189 -4.14 25.00 -18.37
CA ARG A 189 -4.06 23.58 -18.72
C ARG A 189 -3.42 22.78 -17.58
N PRO A 190 -4.07 21.71 -17.09
CA PRO A 190 -3.48 20.85 -16.08
C PRO A 190 -2.33 20.00 -16.65
N SER A 191 -1.37 19.66 -15.79
CA SER A 191 -0.31 18.68 -16.09
C SER A 191 -0.81 17.25 -15.98
N PHE A 192 -1.78 17.02 -15.09
CA PHE A 192 -2.39 15.71 -14.86
C PHE A 192 -3.90 15.85 -14.73
N ILE A 193 -4.63 14.92 -15.32
CA ILE A 193 -6.10 14.87 -15.27
C ILE A 193 -6.50 13.51 -14.70
N VAL A 194 -7.32 13.54 -13.65
CA VAL A 194 -8.01 12.36 -13.12
C VAL A 194 -9.49 12.55 -13.43
N ALA A 195 -10.00 11.76 -14.35
CA ALA A 195 -11.39 11.88 -14.81
C ALA A 195 -12.19 10.62 -14.47
N GLY A 196 -13.43 10.79 -14.07
CA GLY A 196 -14.39 9.71 -13.91
C GLY A 196 -15.81 10.23 -13.81
N ALA A 197 -16.75 9.57 -14.46
CA ALA A 197 -18.12 10.02 -14.59
C ALA A 197 -19.09 8.83 -14.60
N SER A 198 -20.37 9.12 -14.83
CA SER A 198 -21.45 8.16 -15.09
C SER A 198 -22.14 7.55 -13.87
N LEU A 199 -21.58 7.62 -12.66
CA LEU A 199 -22.32 7.13 -11.48
C LEU A 199 -23.55 8.00 -11.21
N TRP A 200 -23.43 9.31 -11.42
CA TRP A 200 -24.56 10.23 -11.34
C TRP A 200 -25.67 9.87 -12.33
N THR A 201 -25.30 9.54 -13.58
CA THR A 201 -26.25 9.09 -14.60
C THR A 201 -26.93 7.77 -14.21
N ILE A 202 -26.20 6.81 -13.64
CA ILE A 202 -26.77 5.54 -13.14
C ILE A 202 -27.75 5.82 -12.00
N LYS A 203 -27.37 6.64 -11.02
CA LYS A 203 -28.21 7.00 -9.88
C LYS A 203 -29.53 7.65 -10.33
N ASN A 204 -29.48 8.51 -11.34
CA ASN A 204 -30.65 9.24 -11.81
C ASN A 204 -31.50 8.45 -12.83
N ARG A 205 -31.05 7.26 -13.25
CA ARG A 205 -31.86 6.34 -14.06
C ARG A 205 -32.52 5.33 -13.13
N ASP A 206 -33.80 5.54 -12.82
CA ASP A 206 -34.61 4.71 -11.91
C ASP A 206 -34.55 3.20 -12.19
N ASN A 207 -34.26 2.80 -13.44
CA ASN A 207 -34.25 1.40 -13.87
C ASN A 207 -32.85 0.75 -13.86
N ALA A 208 -31.76 1.53 -13.79
CA ALA A 208 -30.41 0.99 -13.92
C ALA A 208 -29.95 0.19 -12.69
N LEU A 209 -30.50 0.50 -11.51
CA LEU A 209 -30.21 -0.21 -10.27
C LEU A 209 -31.08 -1.46 -10.08
N GLN A 210 -32.18 -1.59 -10.82
CA GLN A 210 -33.03 -2.79 -10.77
C GLN A 210 -32.44 -3.96 -11.57
N GLU A 211 -31.67 -3.67 -12.62
CA GLU A 211 -31.00 -4.68 -13.47
C GLU A 211 -29.80 -5.36 -12.79
N TYR A 212 -29.36 -4.83 -11.63
CA TYR A 212 -28.22 -5.33 -10.86
C TYR A 212 -28.63 -6.12 -9.60
N LYS A 213 -29.93 -6.34 -9.37
CA LYS A 213 -30.47 -7.20 -8.32
C LYS A 213 -30.86 -8.56 -8.89
#